data_AF-A0A7S4Q4F6-F1
#
_entry.id   AF-A0A7S4Q4F6-F1
#
_cell.length_a   1.000
_cell.length_b   1.000
_cell.length_c   1.000
_cell.angle_alpha   90.00
_cell.angle_beta   90.00
_cell.angle_gamma   90.00
#
_symmetry.space_group_name_H-M   'P 1'
#
loop_
_entity.id
_entity.type
_entity.pdbx_description
1 polymer ?
#
loop_
_entity_poly.entity_id
_entity_poly.type
_entity_poly.pdbx_seq_one_letter_code
_entity_poly.pdbx_strand_id
1 'polypeptide(L)'
;RDKVKLVRRADPCHAFPAAGVPAQEALVRSGGSRTNAVSPAPRGAGPGGNTFELGAIRAIGDYRVCYCSSVLSCLNPYDFGGVAGVVEVSGADPTRVYVCRRGSGCTIDLRGWRLGPYDRLKIISEGGDCAADPPAFGFGLNPAWVEGLQTRYFDVTNSSSANRFDVGMALIGTQEEGCADDDASCGYKLCYCPGIGGCDDASEYTQDAGALRVTESIRGISLDVDYRFSSHAIGVKVDTAYPGGVIRCVGKTGPATDWGQYAD
;
A
#
# COMPACT_ATOMS: atom_id res chain seq x y z
N ARG A 1 23.68 11.64 26.01
CA ARG A 1 23.69 10.23 25.57
C ARG A 1 23.69 10.23 24.05
N ASP A 2 24.41 9.31 23.42
CA ASP A 2 24.49 9.24 21.97
C ASP A 2 23.11 9.02 21.36
N LYS A 3 22.86 9.63 20.21
CA LYS A 3 21.57 9.53 19.50
C LYS A 3 21.79 9.37 18.01
N VAL A 4 20.87 8.70 17.34
CA VAL A 4 20.82 8.64 15.87
C VAL A 4 19.47 9.11 15.33
N LYS A 5 19.47 9.59 14.10
CA LYS A 5 18.25 9.87 13.33
C LYS A 5 18.44 9.45 11.89
N LEU A 6 17.34 9.19 11.19
CA LEU A 6 17.34 8.94 9.76
C LEU A 6 16.83 10.18 9.01
N VAL A 7 17.58 10.59 7.99
CA VAL A 7 17.17 11.61 7.01
C VAL A 7 17.18 10.98 5.62
N ARG A 8 16.51 11.57 4.63
CA ARG A 8 16.59 11.05 3.26
C ARG A 8 18.05 11.07 2.79
N ARG A 9 18.46 10.12 1.95
CA ARG A 9 19.86 10.02 1.49
C ARG A 9 20.40 11.30 0.84
N ALA A 10 19.54 12.06 0.15
CA ALA A 10 19.92 13.34 -0.46
C ALA A 10 20.10 14.47 0.56
N ASP A 11 19.46 14.36 1.74
CA ASP A 11 19.43 15.43 2.73
C ASP A 11 20.67 15.41 3.63
N PRO A 12 21.22 16.58 3.99
CA PRO A 12 22.34 16.65 4.93
C PRO A 12 21.91 16.23 6.33
N CYS A 13 22.86 15.81 7.17
CA CYS A 13 22.51 15.31 8.51
C CYS A 13 21.93 16.37 9.47
N HIS A 14 22.07 17.66 9.16
CA HIS A 14 21.38 18.71 9.90
C HIS A 14 19.93 18.95 9.46
N ALA A 15 19.43 18.23 8.44
CA ALA A 15 18.04 18.28 8.02
C ALA A 15 17.08 17.69 9.08
N PHE A 16 15.79 17.92 8.87
CA PHE A 16 14.75 17.29 9.68
C PHE A 16 14.69 15.78 9.42
N PRO A 17 14.32 14.97 10.42
CA PRO A 17 14.12 13.54 10.23
C PRO A 17 13.11 13.25 9.12
N ALA A 18 13.31 12.15 8.39
CA ALA A 18 12.37 11.76 7.34
C ALA A 18 11.03 11.30 7.95
N ALA A 19 9.92 11.72 7.33
CA ALA A 19 8.59 11.27 7.72
C ALA A 19 8.43 9.75 7.54
N GLY A 20 7.63 9.11 8.41
CA GLY A 20 7.38 7.67 8.35
C GLY A 20 8.53 6.78 8.87
N VAL A 21 9.61 7.38 9.37
CA VAL A 21 10.64 6.66 10.12
C VAL A 21 10.43 6.94 11.61
N PRO A 22 10.11 5.93 12.43
CA PRO A 22 10.08 6.12 13.86
C PRO A 22 11.50 6.40 14.37
N ALA A 23 11.56 7.20 15.42
CA ALA A 23 12.69 7.31 16.32
C ALA A 23 12.16 8.13 17.51
N GLN A 24 12.03 7.52 18.69
CA GLN A 24 11.40 8.16 19.85
C GLN A 24 12.43 8.87 20.75
N GLU A 25 12.28 10.20 20.89
CA GLU A 25 11.90 10.82 22.17
C GLU A 25 11.45 12.28 21.95
N ALA A 26 10.18 12.54 22.27
CA ALA A 26 9.63 13.88 22.35
C ALA A 26 9.98 14.51 23.70
N LEU A 27 10.52 15.73 23.69
CA LEU A 27 10.30 16.67 24.80
C LEU A 27 9.95 18.04 24.23
N VAL A 28 8.64 18.28 24.24
CA VAL A 28 8.00 19.57 23.99
C VAL A 28 8.29 20.48 25.19
N ARG A 29 8.87 21.66 24.94
CA ARG A 29 8.57 22.83 25.77
C ARG A 29 8.10 23.99 24.89
N SER A 30 6.82 24.31 25.09
CA SER A 30 6.02 25.46 24.67
C SER A 30 5.83 25.72 23.16
N GLY A 31 4.70 25.26 22.62
CA GLY A 31 3.92 26.05 21.64
C GLY A 31 3.67 25.44 20.26
N GLY A 32 4.40 24.41 19.83
CA GLY A 32 4.17 23.79 18.52
C GLY A 32 4.62 22.33 18.48
N SER A 33 3.71 21.42 18.13
CA SER A 33 4.01 20.00 17.99
C SER A 33 4.88 19.76 16.75
N ARG A 34 6.17 19.48 16.94
CA ARG A 34 7.07 18.93 15.92
C ARG A 34 7.82 17.75 16.54
N THR A 35 7.58 16.54 16.05
CA THR A 35 8.25 15.34 16.53
C THR A 35 9.63 15.24 15.89
N ASN A 36 10.69 15.41 16.67
CA ASN A 36 12.03 15.02 16.23
C ASN A 36 12.11 13.50 16.36
N ALA A 37 12.01 12.79 15.24
CA ALA A 37 12.23 11.35 15.20
C ALA A 37 13.73 11.08 15.47
N VAL A 38 14.10 10.91 16.74
CA VAL A 38 15.48 10.65 17.21
C VAL A 38 15.45 9.40 18.07
N SER A 39 16.38 8.47 17.86
CA SER A 39 16.36 7.19 18.56
C SER A 39 16.46 7.43 20.06
N PRO A 40 15.85 6.57 20.90
CA PRO A 40 16.17 6.56 22.32
C PRO A 40 17.66 6.28 22.50
N ALA A 41 18.14 6.52 23.73
CA ALA A 41 19.51 6.17 24.11
C ALA A 41 19.80 4.69 23.79
N PRO A 42 21.05 4.36 23.43
CA PRO A 42 21.39 3.00 23.02
C PRO A 42 21.04 1.98 24.11
N ARG A 43 20.48 0.84 23.69
CA ARG A 43 20.01 -0.23 24.60
C ARG A 43 21.16 -0.93 25.32
N GLY A 44 22.39 -0.76 24.84
CA GLY A 44 23.63 -1.15 25.49
C GLY A 44 24.85 -0.63 24.72
N ALA A 45 25.95 -0.41 25.44
CA ALA A 45 27.27 -0.16 24.85
C ALA A 45 28.05 -1.49 24.88
N GLY A 46 28.20 -2.13 23.73
CA GLY A 46 29.02 -3.33 23.59
C GLY A 46 30.49 -2.99 23.28
N PRO A 47 31.42 -3.94 23.38
CA PRO A 47 32.84 -3.74 23.03
C PRO A 47 33.10 -3.32 21.57
N GLY A 48 32.07 -3.27 20.72
CA GLY A 48 32.15 -2.94 19.30
C GLY A 48 31.15 -1.89 18.81
N GLY A 49 30.41 -1.21 19.69
CA GLY A 49 29.49 -0.14 19.28
C GLY A 49 28.22 0.00 20.12
N ASN A 50 27.40 0.97 19.73
CA ASN A 50 26.11 1.29 20.32
C ASN A 50 24.98 0.70 19.47
N THR A 51 24.03 0.00 20.10
CA THR A 51 22.83 -0.52 19.42
C THR A 51 21.65 0.43 19.63
N PHE A 52 21.01 0.87 18.54
CA PHE A 52 19.87 1.78 18.56
C PHE A 52 18.61 1.08 18.01
N GLU A 53 17.50 1.23 18.72
CA GLU A 53 16.19 0.76 18.25
C GLU A 53 15.49 1.90 17.52
N LEU A 54 15.39 1.79 16.20
CA LEU A 54 14.72 2.78 15.37
C LEU A 54 13.19 2.58 15.40
N GLY A 55 12.70 1.38 15.71
CA GLY A 55 11.29 1.01 15.61
C GLY A 55 10.89 0.55 14.21
N ALA A 56 9.59 0.48 13.93
CA ALA A 56 9.05 -0.02 12.66
C ALA A 56 9.01 1.08 11.58
N ILE A 57 10.01 1.09 10.69
CA ILE A 57 10.06 2.04 9.57
C ILE A 57 8.91 1.75 8.59
N ARG A 58 8.09 2.77 8.34
CA ARG A 58 6.90 2.68 7.45
C ARG A 58 7.12 3.31 6.08
N ALA A 59 8.19 4.08 5.91
CA ALA A 59 8.50 4.75 4.64
C ALA A 59 9.67 4.07 3.93
N ILE A 60 9.47 3.74 2.66
CA ILE A 60 10.48 3.09 1.81
C ILE A 60 11.54 4.08 1.32
N GLY A 61 12.70 3.55 0.94
CA GLY A 61 13.78 4.29 0.29
C GLY A 61 15.12 4.23 1.03
N ASP A 62 16.07 5.04 0.54
CA ASP A 62 17.39 5.13 1.14
C ASP A 62 17.47 6.28 2.15
N TYR A 63 18.02 5.97 3.33
CA TYR A 63 18.16 6.90 4.43
C TYR A 63 19.60 7.03 4.86
N ARG A 64 20.04 8.25 5.15
CA ARG A 64 21.32 8.51 5.78
C ARG A 64 21.14 8.41 7.30
N VAL A 65 22.01 7.63 7.94
CA VAL A 65 22.09 7.54 9.41
C VAL A 65 22.97 8.66 9.91
N CYS A 66 22.36 9.56 10.67
CA CYS A 66 23.02 10.72 11.24
C CYS A 66 23.16 10.54 12.73
N TYR A 67 24.35 10.81 13.25
CA TYR A 67 24.76 10.52 14.62
C TYR A 67 25.15 11.79 15.36
N CYS A 68 24.77 11.85 16.63
CA CYS A 68 25.21 12.83 17.60
C CYS A 68 25.85 12.12 18.80
N SER A 69 27.06 12.55 19.16
CA SER A 69 27.77 12.07 20.34
C SER A 69 27.30 12.81 21.60
N SER A 70 27.22 12.08 22.71
CA SER A 70 26.80 12.54 24.04
C SER A 70 27.57 13.73 24.63
N VAL A 71 28.70 14.12 24.03
CA VAL A 71 29.43 15.35 24.36
C VAL A 71 28.62 16.60 24.00
N LEU A 72 27.75 16.50 23.00
CA LEU A 72 26.81 17.55 22.60
C LEU A 72 25.43 17.29 23.20
N SER A 73 24.59 18.34 23.24
CA SER A 73 23.24 18.25 23.79
C SER A 73 22.33 17.29 23.02
N CYS A 74 22.62 16.98 21.74
CA CYS A 74 21.78 16.17 20.85
C CYS A 74 20.30 16.57 20.87
N LEU A 75 20.05 17.88 21.01
CA LEU A 75 18.72 18.48 21.08
C LEU A 75 18.38 19.22 19.78
N ASN A 76 19.40 19.72 19.08
CA ASN A 76 19.23 20.48 17.85
C ASN A 76 19.55 19.59 16.64
N PRO A 77 18.80 19.66 15.53
CA PRO A 77 19.18 19.03 14.26
C PRO A 77 20.65 19.24 13.85
N TYR A 78 21.23 20.40 14.17
CA TYR A 78 22.64 20.71 13.89
C TYR A 78 23.65 19.90 14.73
N ASP A 79 23.21 19.31 15.86
CA ASP A 79 24.07 18.45 16.69
C ASP A 79 24.39 17.11 16.00
N PHE A 80 23.63 16.76 14.97
CA PHE A 80 23.82 15.54 14.17
C PHE A 80 24.73 15.81 12.98
N GLY A 81 25.97 16.23 13.22
CA GLY A 81 26.95 16.48 12.15
C GLY A 81 27.57 15.20 11.58
N GLY A 82 27.58 14.10 12.35
CA GLY A 82 28.25 12.86 11.97
C GLY A 82 27.39 11.98 11.06
N VAL A 83 27.99 11.45 10.00
CA VAL A 83 27.39 10.39 9.16
C VAL A 83 27.86 9.04 9.69
N ALA A 84 26.93 8.23 10.17
CA ALA A 84 27.23 6.88 10.65
C ALA A 84 27.07 5.81 9.54
N GLY A 85 26.27 6.09 8.50
CA GLY A 85 26.07 5.16 7.40
C GLY A 85 24.81 5.45 6.58
N VAL A 86 24.34 4.42 5.87
CA VAL A 86 23.10 4.42 5.08
C VAL A 86 22.28 3.20 5.48
N VAL A 87 20.98 3.39 5.65
CA VAL A 87 19.98 2.34 5.83
C VAL A 87 19.09 2.34 4.61
N GLU A 88 18.89 1.17 4.03
CA GLU A 88 18.05 0.97 2.87
C GLU A 88 16.80 0.24 3.32
N VAL A 89 15.63 0.81 3.04
CA VAL A 89 14.34 0.27 3.45
C VAL A 89 13.60 -0.16 2.19
N SER A 90 13.58 -1.46 1.95
CA SER A 90 12.77 -2.06 0.91
C SER A 90 11.29 -2.11 1.31
N GLY A 91 10.42 -2.00 0.32
CA GLY A 91 8.99 -2.04 0.55
C GLY A 91 8.14 -1.59 -0.63
N ALA A 92 6.84 -1.83 -0.52
CA ALA A 92 5.86 -1.41 -1.50
C ALA A 92 5.50 0.09 -1.36
N ASP A 93 5.02 0.69 -2.45
CA ASP A 93 4.51 2.07 -2.47
C ASP A 93 3.08 2.12 -1.88
N PRO A 94 2.88 2.72 -0.70
CA PRO A 94 1.60 2.72 -0.01
C PRO A 94 0.56 3.66 -0.65
N THR A 95 0.94 4.46 -1.64
CA THR A 95 0.05 5.46 -2.27
C THR A 95 -0.70 4.91 -3.48
N ARG A 96 -0.44 3.66 -3.85
CA ARG A 96 -1.02 3.03 -5.03
C ARG A 96 -2.43 2.52 -4.75
N VAL A 97 -3.33 2.75 -5.72
CA VAL A 97 -4.63 2.10 -5.79
C VAL A 97 -4.60 1.08 -6.92
N TYR A 98 -4.99 -0.14 -6.59
CA TYR A 98 -5.13 -1.27 -7.51
C TYR A 98 -6.60 -1.59 -7.71
N VAL A 99 -6.94 -2.10 -8.89
CA VAL A 99 -8.33 -2.41 -9.26
C VAL A 99 -8.40 -3.85 -9.76
N CYS A 100 -9.15 -4.68 -9.04
CA CYS A 100 -9.63 -5.98 -9.48
C CYS A 100 -11.06 -5.89 -9.98
N ARG A 101 -11.42 -6.81 -10.86
CA ARG A 101 -12.81 -7.04 -11.25
C ARG A 101 -13.41 -8.18 -10.42
N ARG A 102 -14.59 -7.95 -9.86
CA ARG A 102 -15.36 -8.97 -9.15
C ARG A 102 -15.65 -10.18 -10.06
N GLY A 103 -15.47 -11.39 -9.53
CA GLY A 103 -15.69 -12.67 -10.22
C GLY A 103 -14.62 -13.04 -11.25
N SER A 104 -13.55 -12.25 -11.39
CA SER A 104 -12.45 -12.53 -12.32
C SER A 104 -11.15 -12.79 -11.56
N GLY A 105 -10.25 -13.55 -12.19
CA GLY A 105 -8.87 -13.68 -11.70
C GLY A 105 -8.20 -12.32 -11.65
N CYS A 106 -7.52 -12.02 -10.55
CA CYS A 106 -6.89 -10.74 -10.32
C CYS A 106 -5.40 -10.89 -10.05
N THR A 107 -4.62 -10.03 -10.70
CA THR A 107 -3.19 -9.95 -10.52
C THR A 107 -2.80 -8.51 -10.19
N ILE A 108 -1.97 -8.35 -9.16
CA ILE A 108 -1.48 -7.06 -8.68
C ILE A 108 -0.02 -6.89 -9.11
N ASP A 109 0.25 -5.89 -9.95
CA ASP A 109 1.61 -5.44 -10.26
C ASP A 109 2.07 -4.44 -9.19
N LEU A 110 2.48 -4.98 -8.03
CA LEU A 110 2.93 -4.18 -6.89
C LEU A 110 4.22 -3.45 -7.24
N ARG A 111 4.27 -2.13 -7.00
CA ARG A 111 5.46 -1.31 -7.22
C ARG A 111 6.05 -0.88 -5.90
N GLY A 112 7.35 -0.67 -5.87
CA GLY A 112 8.03 -0.26 -4.65
C GLY A 112 9.53 -0.08 -4.82
N TRP A 113 10.20 -0.05 -3.68
CA TRP A 113 11.65 0.07 -3.56
C TRP A 113 12.26 -1.28 -3.23
N ARG A 114 13.12 -1.80 -4.11
CA ARG A 114 13.92 -3.02 -3.92
C ARG A 114 13.11 -4.20 -3.39
N LEU A 115 11.99 -4.46 -4.05
CA LEU A 115 11.18 -5.64 -3.83
C LEU A 115 12.01 -6.91 -4.12
N GLY A 116 11.74 -7.99 -3.40
CA GLY A 116 12.42 -9.27 -3.51
C GLY A 116 11.53 -10.37 -4.09
N PRO A 117 12.09 -11.45 -4.65
CA PRO A 117 11.31 -12.54 -5.24
C PRO A 117 10.56 -13.38 -4.20
N TYR A 118 10.88 -13.23 -2.92
CA TYR A 118 10.26 -13.96 -1.80
C TYR A 118 9.28 -13.11 -0.99
N ASP A 119 8.98 -11.90 -1.47
CA ASP A 119 8.00 -11.03 -0.83
C ASP A 119 6.61 -11.68 -0.80
N ARG A 120 5.80 -11.29 0.18
CA ARG A 120 4.40 -11.70 0.26
C ARG A 120 3.48 -10.49 0.37
N LEU A 121 2.30 -10.67 -0.21
CA LEU A 121 1.23 -9.68 -0.19
C LEU A 121 0.02 -10.27 0.55
N LYS A 122 -0.49 -9.56 1.55
CA LYS A 122 -1.71 -9.91 2.27
C LYS A 122 -2.75 -8.82 2.02
N ILE A 123 -3.97 -9.23 1.67
CA ILE A 123 -5.11 -8.32 1.55
C ILE A 123 -5.88 -8.39 2.87
N ILE A 124 -6.20 -7.25 3.48
CA ILE A 124 -7.03 -7.18 4.68
C ILE A 124 -8.18 -6.20 4.48
N SER A 125 -9.16 -6.23 5.39
CA SER A 125 -10.28 -5.30 5.38
C SER A 125 -9.85 -3.84 5.43
N GLU A 126 -10.70 -2.96 4.90
CA GLU A 126 -10.52 -1.51 4.96
C GLU A 126 -10.28 -1.03 6.39
N GLY A 127 -9.34 -0.09 6.56
CA GLY A 127 -8.97 0.47 7.86
C GLY A 127 -8.22 -0.49 8.80
N GLY A 128 -7.94 -1.73 8.39
CA GLY A 128 -7.26 -2.72 9.21
C GLY A 128 -5.77 -2.43 9.47
N ASP A 129 -5.22 -3.13 10.46
CA ASP A 129 -3.81 -3.13 10.82
C ASP A 129 -3.10 -4.34 10.18
N CYS A 130 -2.08 -4.04 9.38
CA CYS A 130 -1.35 -5.06 8.64
C CYS A 130 -0.69 -6.13 9.51
N ALA A 131 -0.26 -5.80 10.72
CA ALA A 131 0.42 -6.74 11.62
C ALA A 131 -0.56 -7.55 12.48
N ALA A 132 -1.80 -7.08 12.65
CA ALA A 132 -2.77 -7.71 13.55
C ALA A 132 -3.89 -8.44 12.82
N ASP A 133 -4.39 -7.87 11.72
CA ASP A 133 -5.61 -8.39 11.09
C ASP A 133 -5.35 -9.58 10.18
N PRO A 134 -6.29 -10.56 10.16
CA PRO A 134 -6.19 -11.73 9.32
C PRO A 134 -6.40 -11.38 7.84
N PRO A 135 -5.96 -12.26 6.91
CA PRO A 135 -6.28 -12.13 5.50
C PRO A 135 -7.79 -12.02 5.26
N ALA A 136 -8.19 -11.04 4.44
CA ALA A 136 -9.57 -10.90 3.98
C ALA A 136 -10.02 -12.13 3.17
N PHE A 137 -11.27 -12.53 3.38
CA PHE A 137 -11.92 -13.58 2.61
C PHE A 137 -12.37 -13.06 1.23
N GLY A 138 -12.69 -13.98 0.32
CA GLY A 138 -13.15 -13.64 -1.03
C GLY A 138 -12.05 -13.45 -2.06
N PHE A 139 -10.81 -13.81 -1.74
CA PHE A 139 -9.69 -13.88 -2.69
C PHE A 139 -9.22 -15.33 -2.79
N GLY A 140 -8.92 -15.79 -4.01
CA GLY A 140 -8.50 -17.18 -4.25
C GLY A 140 -7.15 -17.51 -3.61
N LEU A 141 -6.26 -16.53 -3.50
CA LEU A 141 -4.93 -16.64 -2.90
C LEU A 141 -4.69 -15.42 -1.99
N ASN A 142 -4.72 -15.63 -0.67
CA ASN A 142 -4.43 -14.58 0.32
C ASN A 142 -3.92 -15.21 1.63
N PRO A 143 -2.63 -15.07 1.99
CA PRO A 143 -1.60 -14.26 1.32
C PRO A 143 -1.20 -14.78 -0.07
N ALA A 144 -0.77 -13.86 -0.93
CA ALA A 144 -0.26 -14.11 -2.27
C ALA A 144 1.27 -14.02 -2.32
N TRP A 145 1.85 -14.77 -3.26
CA TRP A 145 3.28 -14.88 -3.50
C TRP A 145 3.66 -14.19 -4.81
N VAL A 146 4.95 -13.84 -4.96
CA VAL A 146 5.47 -13.33 -6.23
C VAL A 146 5.37 -14.40 -7.30
N GLU A 147 4.63 -14.10 -8.37
CA GLU A 147 4.46 -14.97 -9.51
C GLU A 147 5.83 -15.24 -10.18
N GLY A 148 6.18 -16.52 -10.29
CA GLY A 148 7.43 -16.95 -10.92
C GLY A 148 8.71 -16.59 -10.14
N LEU A 149 8.60 -16.05 -8.92
CA LEU A 149 9.75 -15.61 -8.10
C LEU A 149 10.66 -14.62 -8.86
N GLN A 150 10.07 -13.70 -9.63
CA GLN A 150 10.81 -12.72 -10.43
C GLN A 150 10.47 -11.29 -10.03
N THR A 151 11.51 -10.50 -9.78
CA THR A 151 11.41 -9.05 -9.58
C THR A 151 11.87 -8.32 -10.84
N ARG A 152 11.04 -7.38 -11.30
CA ARG A 152 11.38 -6.47 -12.40
C ARG A 152 11.92 -5.17 -11.85
N TYR A 153 13.08 -4.73 -12.32
CA TYR A 153 13.68 -3.44 -11.96
C TYR A 153 13.49 -2.43 -13.10
N PHE A 154 13.21 -1.18 -12.74
CA PHE A 154 12.92 -0.11 -13.69
C PHE A 154 14.01 0.95 -13.78
N ASP A 155 15.04 0.86 -12.95
CA ASP A 155 16.17 1.78 -12.98
C ASP A 155 17.50 1.03 -12.95
N VAL A 156 18.57 1.75 -13.32
CA VAL A 156 19.93 1.23 -13.39
C VAL A 156 20.55 0.96 -12.01
N THR A 157 19.94 1.49 -10.96
CA THR A 157 20.37 1.32 -9.57
C THR A 157 19.70 0.12 -8.89
N ASN A 158 18.84 -0.62 -9.62
CA ASN A 158 17.98 -1.68 -9.10
C ASN A 158 17.19 -1.25 -7.86
N SER A 159 16.75 0.01 -7.82
CA SER A 159 16.10 0.60 -6.65
C SER A 159 14.57 0.60 -6.79
N SER A 160 14.06 1.00 -7.94
CA SER A 160 12.65 0.97 -8.29
C SER A 160 12.32 -0.38 -8.92
N SER A 161 11.34 -1.07 -8.35
CA SER A 161 11.02 -2.45 -8.73
C SER A 161 9.52 -2.73 -8.72
N ALA A 162 9.12 -3.78 -9.44
CA ALA A 162 7.79 -4.36 -9.35
C ALA A 162 7.83 -5.88 -9.22
N ASN A 163 6.90 -6.39 -8.42
CA ASN A 163 6.57 -7.79 -8.29
C ASN A 163 5.12 -7.99 -8.70
N ARG A 164 4.85 -9.11 -9.37
CA ARG A 164 3.51 -9.49 -9.80
C ARG A 164 2.95 -10.51 -8.82
N PHE A 165 1.77 -10.27 -8.26
CA PHE A 165 1.11 -11.15 -7.29
C PHE A 165 -0.23 -11.63 -7.85
N ASP A 166 -0.41 -12.93 -8.01
CA ASP A 166 -1.72 -13.51 -8.32
C ASP A 166 -2.50 -13.69 -7.01
N VAL A 167 -3.63 -12.98 -6.88
CA VAL A 167 -4.51 -13.04 -5.71
C VAL A 167 -5.73 -13.95 -5.96
N GLY A 168 -5.76 -14.63 -7.10
CA GLY A 168 -6.85 -15.49 -7.53
C GLY A 168 -8.11 -14.70 -7.88
N MET A 169 -9.27 -15.35 -7.81
CA MET A 169 -10.55 -14.69 -8.10
C MET A 169 -10.99 -13.79 -6.94
N ALA A 170 -11.37 -12.55 -7.24
CA ALA A 170 -11.94 -11.60 -6.27
C ALA A 170 -13.47 -11.73 -6.24
N LEU A 171 -14.04 -12.38 -5.23
CA LEU A 171 -15.47 -12.71 -5.14
C LEU A 171 -16.31 -11.59 -4.50
N ILE A 172 -15.68 -10.71 -3.73
CA ILE A 172 -16.36 -9.72 -2.90
C ILE A 172 -15.93 -8.33 -3.35
N GLY A 173 -16.92 -7.49 -3.66
CA GLY A 173 -16.70 -6.10 -4.03
C GLY A 173 -16.32 -5.24 -2.84
N THR A 174 -15.60 -4.15 -3.09
CA THR A 174 -15.38 -3.09 -2.10
C THR A 174 -16.64 -2.24 -1.93
N GLN A 175 -16.83 -1.61 -0.77
CA GLN A 175 -17.83 -0.56 -0.61
C GLN A 175 -17.26 0.70 -1.26
N GLU A 176 -17.76 1.09 -2.43
CA GLU A 176 -17.13 2.12 -3.27
C GLU A 176 -17.83 3.49 -3.22
N GLU A 177 -18.87 3.63 -2.38
CA GLU A 177 -19.65 4.86 -2.27
C GLU A 177 -18.83 5.92 -1.51
N GLY A 178 -18.40 6.96 -2.24
CA GLY A 178 -17.65 8.09 -1.67
C GLY A 178 -16.15 8.08 -1.92
N CYS A 179 -15.61 7.09 -2.64
CA CYS A 179 -14.16 6.97 -2.85
C CYS A 179 -13.71 7.56 -4.18
N ALA A 180 -12.77 8.51 -4.15
CA ALA A 180 -12.12 9.05 -5.35
C ALA A 180 -11.19 8.00 -5.97
N ASP A 181 -10.96 7.99 -7.29
CA ASP A 181 -10.19 6.94 -7.99
C ASP A 181 -8.77 6.70 -7.46
N ASP A 182 -8.14 7.71 -6.84
CA ASP A 182 -6.79 7.70 -6.28
C ASP A 182 -6.73 7.62 -4.76
N ASP A 183 -7.88 7.46 -4.09
CA ASP A 183 -7.95 7.38 -2.64
C ASP A 183 -7.45 6.03 -2.10
N ALA A 184 -6.18 6.00 -1.70
CA ALA A 184 -5.53 4.83 -1.09
C ALA A 184 -6.01 4.54 0.36
N SER A 185 -6.90 5.36 0.92
CA SER A 185 -7.54 5.07 2.21
C SER A 185 -8.83 4.27 2.06
N CYS A 186 -9.36 4.14 0.84
CA CYS A 186 -10.60 3.42 0.56
C CYS A 186 -10.38 2.06 -0.10
N GLY A 187 -11.17 1.07 0.34
CA GLY A 187 -11.16 -0.30 -0.14
C GLY A 187 -10.30 -1.22 0.72
N TYR A 188 -10.02 -2.43 0.22
CA TYR A 188 -9.17 -3.36 0.94
C TYR A 188 -7.77 -2.78 1.09
N LYS A 189 -7.17 -2.97 2.26
CA LYS A 189 -5.79 -2.55 2.50
C LYS A 189 -4.83 -3.65 2.08
N LEU A 190 -3.78 -3.27 1.36
CA LEU A 190 -2.70 -4.17 1.00
C LEU A 190 -1.59 -4.08 2.02
N CYS A 191 -1.09 -5.24 2.45
CA CYS A 191 -0.07 -5.38 3.47
C CYS A 191 1.09 -6.20 2.93
N TYR A 192 2.31 -5.73 3.15
CA TYR A 192 3.51 -6.25 2.53
C TYR A 192 4.47 -6.83 3.56
N CYS A 193 5.07 -7.95 3.21
CA CYS A 193 6.15 -8.60 3.95
C CYS A 193 7.35 -8.83 3.02
N PRO A 194 8.56 -8.33 3.36
CA PRO A 194 9.72 -8.33 2.46
C PRO A 194 10.43 -9.68 2.25
N GLY A 195 9.84 -10.81 2.66
CA GLY A 195 10.42 -12.16 2.51
C GLY A 195 11.70 -12.43 3.31
N ILE A 196 12.40 -11.39 3.78
CA ILE A 196 13.62 -11.47 4.58
C ILE A 196 13.23 -11.86 6.01
N GLY A 197 13.58 -13.09 6.40
CA GLY A 197 13.28 -13.63 7.73
C GLY A 197 12.04 -14.54 7.77
N GLY A 198 11.29 -14.64 6.66
CA GLY A 198 10.01 -15.34 6.62
C GLY A 198 8.83 -14.38 6.48
N CYS A 199 7.67 -14.92 6.12
CA CYS A 199 6.38 -14.22 6.05
C CYS A 199 5.25 -15.17 6.46
N ASP A 200 5.54 -15.97 7.48
CA ASP A 200 4.75 -17.08 7.99
C ASP A 200 3.77 -16.63 9.08
N ASP A 201 4.08 -15.53 9.78
CA ASP A 201 3.20 -14.94 10.80
C ASP A 201 2.54 -13.64 10.33
N ALA A 202 1.30 -13.40 10.80
CA ALA A 202 0.56 -12.19 10.45
C ALA A 202 1.26 -10.90 10.86
N SER A 203 2.06 -10.94 11.93
CA SER A 203 2.83 -9.82 12.47
C SER A 203 4.01 -9.40 11.59
N GLU A 204 4.41 -10.22 10.62
CA GLU A 204 5.52 -9.92 9.70
C GLU A 204 5.11 -8.99 8.56
N TYR A 205 3.80 -8.86 8.32
CA TYR A 205 3.21 -7.93 7.35
C TYR A 205 3.11 -6.54 7.99
N THR A 206 4.24 -5.85 8.14
CA THR A 206 4.31 -4.57 8.88
C THR A 206 4.17 -3.34 8.01
N GLN A 207 4.19 -3.49 6.68
CA GLN A 207 4.22 -2.38 5.74
C GLN A 207 2.92 -2.24 4.96
N ASP A 208 2.47 -1.00 4.77
CA ASP A 208 1.35 -0.67 3.90
C ASP A 208 1.80 -0.77 2.43
N ALA A 209 1.01 -1.43 1.59
CA ALA A 209 1.30 -1.70 0.18
C ALA A 209 0.30 -1.04 -0.79
N GLY A 210 -0.54 -0.14 -0.27
CA GLY A 210 -1.59 0.55 -1.01
C GLY A 210 -2.99 0.00 -0.72
N ALA A 211 -3.90 0.28 -1.63
CA ALA A 211 -5.29 -0.17 -1.55
C ALA A 211 -5.70 -1.00 -2.76
N LEU A 212 -6.65 -1.90 -2.56
CA LEU A 212 -7.25 -2.73 -3.58
C LEU A 212 -8.75 -2.50 -3.63
N ARG A 213 -9.23 -2.13 -4.82
CA ARG A 213 -10.65 -1.99 -5.13
C ARG A 213 -11.10 -3.20 -5.91
N VAL A 214 -12.21 -3.77 -5.48
CA VAL A 214 -12.85 -4.85 -6.22
C VAL A 214 -14.14 -4.29 -6.77
N THR A 215 -14.10 -3.91 -8.04
CA THR A 215 -15.21 -3.23 -8.70
C THR A 215 -16.09 -4.25 -9.42
N GLU A 216 -17.37 -3.94 -9.53
CA GLU A 216 -18.22 -4.61 -10.51
C GLU A 216 -17.91 -4.10 -11.91
N SER A 217 -18.36 -4.85 -12.92
CA SER A 217 -18.11 -4.48 -14.32
C SER A 217 -18.97 -3.29 -14.75
N ILE A 218 -20.18 -3.22 -14.20
CA ILE A 218 -21.19 -2.20 -14.47
C ILE A 218 -21.84 -1.88 -13.12
N ARG A 219 -21.77 -0.62 -12.68
CA ARG A 219 -22.34 -0.20 -11.40
C ARG A 219 -23.79 0.28 -11.50
N GLY A 220 -24.15 0.82 -12.66
CA GLY A 220 -25.44 1.44 -12.87
C GLY A 220 -25.80 1.43 -14.34
N ILE A 221 -27.00 0.96 -14.62
CA ILE A 221 -27.65 1.12 -15.91
C ILE A 221 -28.89 1.94 -15.64
N SER A 222 -28.92 3.16 -16.17
CA SER A 222 -30.10 4.02 -16.16
C SER A 222 -30.65 4.16 -17.57
N LEU A 223 -31.93 4.50 -17.68
CA LEU A 223 -32.50 4.87 -18.97
C LEU A 223 -32.07 6.30 -19.29
N ASP A 224 -31.56 6.50 -20.50
CA ASP A 224 -31.25 7.84 -21.00
C ASP A 224 -32.55 8.51 -21.42
N VAL A 225 -33.08 9.36 -20.53
CA VAL A 225 -34.36 10.05 -20.75
C VAL A 225 -34.29 11.15 -21.80
N ASP A 226 -33.08 11.60 -22.14
CA ASP A 226 -32.85 12.60 -23.19
C ASP A 226 -32.83 11.93 -24.58
N TYR A 227 -32.68 10.61 -24.62
CA TYR A 227 -32.78 9.84 -25.85
C TYR A 227 -34.24 9.62 -26.24
N ARG A 228 -34.59 9.83 -27.52
CA ARG A 228 -35.96 9.59 -27.99
C ARG A 228 -36.33 8.12 -27.90
N PHE A 229 -37.16 7.77 -26.92
CA PHE A 229 -37.82 6.47 -26.88
C PHE A 229 -38.73 6.31 -28.11
N SER A 230 -38.56 5.20 -28.80
CA SER A 230 -39.48 4.78 -29.85
C SER A 230 -39.79 3.31 -29.69
N SER A 231 -40.72 2.79 -30.50
CA SER A 231 -40.99 1.35 -30.56
C SER A 231 -39.79 0.50 -30.97
N HIS A 232 -38.68 1.10 -31.44
CA HIS A 232 -37.50 0.40 -31.92
C HIS A 232 -36.18 0.90 -31.31
N ALA A 233 -36.23 1.85 -30.37
CA ALA A 233 -35.02 2.44 -29.80
C ALA A 233 -35.21 2.80 -28.33
N ILE A 234 -34.22 2.43 -27.53
CA ILE A 234 -34.11 2.77 -26.12
C ILE A 234 -32.72 3.33 -25.86
N GLY A 235 -32.65 4.46 -25.16
CA GLY A 235 -31.40 5.01 -24.69
C GLY A 235 -31.03 4.37 -23.36
N VAL A 236 -29.80 3.86 -23.25
CA VAL A 236 -29.28 3.31 -22.01
C VAL A 236 -28.03 4.11 -21.66
N LYS A 237 -28.04 4.70 -20.46
CA LYS A 237 -26.88 5.36 -19.89
C LYS A 237 -26.21 4.43 -18.90
N VAL A 238 -24.91 4.26 -19.07
CA VAL A 238 -24.09 3.50 -18.14
C VAL A 238 -23.44 4.50 -17.21
N ASP A 239 -23.93 4.57 -15.97
CA ASP A 239 -23.51 5.60 -15.02
C ASP A 239 -22.04 5.44 -14.63
N THR A 240 -21.56 4.20 -14.54
CA THR A 240 -20.15 3.87 -14.34
C THR A 240 -19.88 2.45 -14.81
N ALA A 241 -18.89 2.28 -15.66
CA ALA A 241 -18.37 0.98 -16.06
C ALA A 241 -16.85 1.03 -16.06
N TYR A 242 -16.23 0.02 -15.45
CA TYR A 242 -14.82 -0.24 -15.67
C TYR A 242 -14.65 -1.00 -17.00
N PRO A 243 -13.49 -0.88 -17.67
CA PRO A 243 -13.25 -1.56 -18.94
C PRO A 243 -13.56 -3.08 -18.86
N GLY A 244 -14.28 -3.60 -19.86
CA GLY A 244 -14.54 -5.05 -20.00
C GLY A 244 -15.92 -5.55 -19.55
N GLY A 245 -16.82 -4.67 -19.09
CA GLY A 245 -18.25 -4.99 -19.01
C GLY A 245 -18.88 -5.11 -20.41
N VAL A 246 -19.80 -6.05 -20.60
CA VAL A 246 -20.58 -6.17 -21.84
C VAL A 246 -22.05 -5.99 -21.49
N ILE A 247 -22.70 -5.01 -22.12
CA ILE A 247 -24.15 -4.93 -22.10
C ILE A 247 -24.67 -5.75 -23.27
N ARG A 248 -25.42 -6.80 -22.95
CA ARG A 248 -26.09 -7.63 -23.96
C ARG A 248 -27.57 -7.27 -23.99
N CYS A 249 -27.98 -6.58 -25.05
CA CYS A 249 -29.40 -6.39 -25.34
C CYS A 249 -29.95 -7.63 -26.04
N VAL A 250 -31.01 -8.23 -25.49
CA VAL A 250 -31.70 -9.36 -26.12
C VAL A 250 -33.11 -8.91 -26.49
N GLY A 251 -33.37 -8.79 -27.80
CA GLY A 251 -34.71 -8.54 -28.30
C GLY A 251 -35.59 -9.78 -28.14
N LYS A 252 -36.78 -9.62 -27.57
CA LYS A 252 -37.79 -10.68 -27.47
C LYS A 252 -39.04 -10.25 -28.24
N THR A 253 -39.66 -11.21 -28.91
CA THR A 253 -40.97 -11.04 -29.55
C THR A 253 -42.06 -11.57 -28.63
N GLY A 254 -43.25 -10.97 -28.69
CA GLY A 254 -44.39 -11.35 -27.84
C GLY A 254 -44.58 -10.42 -26.62
N PRO A 255 -45.69 -10.58 -25.88
CA PRO A 255 -46.00 -9.75 -24.72
C PRO A 255 -44.99 -9.94 -23.60
N ALA A 256 -44.72 -8.89 -22.82
CA ALA A 256 -43.70 -8.89 -21.76
C ALA A 256 -43.92 -9.97 -20.68
N THR A 257 -45.18 -10.43 -20.51
CA THR A 257 -45.55 -11.54 -19.62
C THR A 257 -44.86 -12.85 -19.98
N ASP A 258 -44.48 -13.02 -21.25
CA ASP A 258 -43.93 -14.26 -21.77
C ASP A 258 -42.39 -14.26 -21.76
N TRP A 259 -41.78 -13.15 -21.33
CA TRP A 259 -40.32 -13.01 -21.41
C TRP A 259 -39.58 -13.86 -20.38
N GLY A 260 -40.26 -14.39 -19.36
CA GLY A 260 -39.63 -15.21 -18.30
C GLY A 260 -38.59 -14.44 -17.48
N GLN A 261 -38.12 -15.04 -16.38
CA GLN A 261 -36.92 -14.57 -15.69
C GLN A 261 -35.68 -15.07 -16.45
N TYR A 262 -34.62 -14.25 -16.49
CA TYR A 262 -33.34 -14.72 -17.01
C TYR A 262 -32.84 -15.86 -16.09
N ALA A 263 -32.28 -16.92 -16.69
CA ALA A 263 -31.42 -17.82 -15.92
C ALA A 263 -30.11 -17.05 -15.68
N ASP A 264 -29.75 -16.92 -14.40
CA ASP A 264 -28.54 -16.22 -13.93
C ASP A 264 -27.25 -16.71 -14.64
#